data_AF-A0A966DBR0-F1
#
_entry.id   AF-A0A966DBR0-F1
#
_cell.length_a   1.000
_cell.length_b   1.000
_cell.length_c   1.000
_cell.angle_alpha   90.00
_cell.angle_beta   90.00
_cell.angle_gamma   90.00
#
_symmetry.space_group_name_H-M   'P 1'
#
loop_
_entity.id
_entity.type
_entity.pdbx_description
1 polymer ?
#
loop_
_entity_poly.entity_id
_entity_poly.type
_entity_poly.pdbx_seq_one_letter_code
_entity_poly.pdbx_strand_id
1 'polypeptide(L)'
;MKVMSIIGIVWFSLSLICVLAFRNSLNDEAAGWGMLGMLYAIPYSIVGLIMSNKTEKSTIQQLIELSELKEKGILSEDEFNAKKNDLLKM
;
A
#
# COMPACT_ATOMS: atom_id res chain seq x y z
N MET A 1 -0.27 3.69 -0.65
CA MET A 1 0.38 4.46 -1.74
C MET A 1 1.90 4.57 -1.57
N LYS A 2 2.43 5.08 -0.45
CA LYS A 2 3.89 5.24 -0.24
C LYS A 2 4.70 3.95 -0.43
N VAL A 3 4.19 2.81 0.06
CA VAL A 3 4.86 1.50 -0.03
C VAL A 3 4.99 1.01 -1.48
N MET A 4 3.94 1.14 -2.31
CA MET A 4 4.03 0.79 -3.73
C MET A 4 5.02 1.67 -4.50
N SER A 5 5.13 2.95 -4.15
CA SER A 5 6.07 3.88 -4.78
C SER A 5 7.53 3.54 -4.44
N ILE A 6 7.82 3.22 -3.19
CA ILE A 6 9.16 2.83 -2.73
C ILE A 6 9.64 1.55 -3.43
N ILE A 7 8.76 0.56 -3.53
CA ILE A 7 9.06 -0.72 -4.21
C ILE A 7 9.38 -0.47 -5.69
N GLY A 8 8.62 0.39 -6.37
CA GLY A 8 8.89 0.77 -7.76
C GLY A 8 10.24 1.49 -7.95
N ILE A 9 10.59 2.41 -7.05
CA ILE A 9 11.85 3.18 -7.14
C ILE A 9 13.06 2.26 -6.94
N VAL A 10 13.00 1.37 -5.95
CA VAL A 10 14.09 0.42 -5.66
C VAL A 10 14.26 -0.55 -6.83
N TRP A 11 13.16 -1.08 -7.37
CA TRP A 11 13.20 -2.03 -8.50
C TRP A 11 13.68 -1.39 -9.79
N PHE A 12 13.22 -0.17 -10.09
CA PHE A 12 13.66 0.58 -11.25
C PHE A 12 15.16 0.90 -11.19
N SER A 13 15.65 1.32 -10.02
CA SER A 13 17.07 1.62 -9.82
C SER A 13 17.94 0.37 -9.95
N LEU A 14 17.50 -0.76 -9.39
CA LEU A 14 18.22 -2.04 -9.48
C LEU A 14 18.25 -2.58 -10.90
N SER A 15 17.11 -2.52 -11.60
CA SER A 15 16.97 -2.86 -13.03
C SER A 15 17.93 -2.03 -13.90
N LEU A 16 17.98 -0.71 -13.68
CA LEU A 16 18.85 0.20 -14.43
C LEU A 16 20.34 -0.14 -14.23
N ILE A 17 20.75 -0.44 -13.00
CA ILE A 17 22.12 -0.86 -12.67
C ILE A 17 22.46 -2.18 -13.36
N CYS A 18 21.55 -3.15 -13.38
CA CYS A 18 21.75 -4.43 -14.06
C CYS A 18 21.85 -4.29 -15.59
N VAL A 19 21.04 -3.44 -16.23
CA VAL A 19 21.19 -3.14 -17.67
C VAL A 19 22.59 -2.60 -17.97
N LEU A 20 23.09 -1.68 -17.14
CA LEU A 20 24.41 -1.06 -17.36
C LEU A 20 25.56 -2.04 -17.10
N ALA A 21 25.44 -2.91 -16.10
CA ALA A 21 26.48 -3.86 -15.72
C ALA A 21 26.61 -5.05 -16.68
N PHE A 22 25.50 -5.55 -17.24
CA PHE A 22 25.52 -6.78 -18.03
C PHE A 22 25.68 -6.60 -19.54
N ARG A 23 25.68 -5.34 -20.03
CA ARG A 23 25.66 -4.88 -21.45
C ARG A 23 26.59 -5.61 -22.46
N ASN A 24 27.53 -6.43 -22.00
CA ASN A 24 28.49 -7.17 -22.82
C ASN A 24 28.24 -8.69 -22.89
N SER A 25 27.20 -9.25 -22.25
CA SER A 25 26.95 -10.71 -22.24
C SER A 25 25.55 -11.07 -22.76
N LEU A 26 25.46 -11.44 -24.04
CA LEU A 26 24.18 -11.71 -24.73
C LEU A 26 23.35 -12.89 -24.18
N ASN A 27 23.97 -13.87 -23.52
CA ASN A 27 23.29 -15.13 -23.15
C ASN A 27 22.93 -15.21 -21.66
N ASP A 28 23.72 -14.59 -20.78
CA ASP A 28 23.48 -14.63 -19.32
C ASP A 28 22.55 -13.51 -18.84
N GLU A 29 22.36 -12.46 -19.65
CA GLU A 29 21.46 -11.35 -19.36
C GLU A 29 20.01 -11.83 -19.14
N ALA A 30 19.47 -12.65 -20.05
CA ALA A 30 18.08 -13.11 -20.00
C ALA A 30 17.77 -13.93 -18.74
N ALA A 31 18.71 -14.78 -18.31
CA ALA A 31 18.58 -15.55 -17.08
C ALA A 31 18.62 -14.66 -15.83
N GLY A 32 19.50 -13.65 -15.83
CA GLY A 32 19.57 -12.63 -14.77
C GLY A 32 18.28 -11.82 -14.63
N TRP A 33 17.69 -11.41 -15.76
CA TRP A 33 16.39 -10.70 -15.78
C TRP A 33 15.24 -11.54 -15.22
N GLY A 34 15.20 -12.84 -15.57
CA GLY A 34 14.19 -13.77 -15.04
C GLY A 34 14.34 -14.00 -13.53
N MET A 35 15.58 -14.15 -13.05
CA MET A 35 15.85 -14.37 -11.62
C MET A 35 15.49 -13.15 -10.77
N LEU A 36 15.82 -11.95 -11.25
CA LEU A 36 15.41 -10.70 -10.60
C LEU A 36 13.88 -10.60 -10.56
N GLY A 37 13.19 -10.84 -11.67
CA GLY A 37 11.72 -10.82 -11.72
C GLY A 37 11.07 -11.74 -10.68
N MET A 38 11.60 -12.95 -10.50
CA MET A 38 11.12 -13.87 -9.45
C MET A 38 11.38 -13.34 -8.04
N LEU A 39 12.53 -12.73 -7.79
CA LEU A 39 12.86 -12.18 -6.48
C LEU A 39 11.93 -11.02 -6.10
N TYR A 40 11.49 -10.23 -7.08
CA TYR A 40 10.52 -9.14 -6.90
C TYR A 40 9.08 -9.61 -6.71
N ALA A 41 8.73 -10.77 -7.26
CA ALA A 41 7.38 -11.32 -7.11
C ALA A 41 7.03 -11.58 -5.63
N ILE A 42 8.03 -11.94 -4.81
CA ILE A 42 7.85 -12.21 -3.38
C ILE A 42 7.36 -10.97 -2.61
N PRO A 43 8.10 -9.84 -2.57
CA PRO A 43 7.63 -8.64 -1.88
C PRO A 43 6.36 -8.06 -2.52
N TYR A 44 6.21 -8.16 -3.84
CA TYR A 44 5.00 -7.69 -4.52
C TYR A 44 3.75 -8.47 -4.09
N SER A 45 3.84 -9.79 -3.99
CA SER A 45 2.76 -10.65 -3.51
C SER A 45 2.38 -10.36 -2.05
N ILE A 46 3.38 -10.11 -1.18
CA ILE A 46 3.14 -9.73 0.22
C ILE A 46 2.35 -8.43 0.32
N VAL A 47 2.74 -7.40 -0.45
CA VAL A 47 2.02 -6.12 -0.46
C VAL A 47 0.63 -6.27 -1.06
N GLY A 48 0.47 -7.08 -2.11
CA GLY A 48 -0.84 -7.42 -2.68
C GLY A 48 -1.78 -8.06 -1.67
N LEU A 49 -1.29 -9.02 -0.89
CA LEU A 49 -2.05 -9.68 0.18
C LEU A 49 -2.43 -8.71 1.30
N ILE A 50 -1.49 -7.89 1.76
CA ILE A 50 -1.77 -6.89 2.81
C ILE A 50 -2.79 -5.87 2.34
N MET A 51 -2.71 -5.43 1.08
CA MET A 51 -3.63 -4.43 0.53
C MET A 51 -5.01 -5.03 0.24
N SER A 52 -5.08 -6.29 -0.18
CA SER A 52 -6.34 -7.02 -0.34
C SER A 52 -7.04 -7.29 1.00
N ASN A 53 -6.28 -7.52 2.07
CA ASN A 53 -6.82 -7.69 3.43
C ASN A 53 -7.07 -6.36 4.14
N LYS A 54 -6.64 -5.23 3.57
CA LYS A 54 -7.00 -3.91 4.07
C LYS A 54 -8.44 -3.64 3.64
N THR A 55 -9.39 -4.23 4.36
CA THR A 55 -10.78 -3.81 4.31
C THR A 55 -10.79 -2.35 4.72
N GLU A 56 -10.97 -1.47 3.75
CA GLU A 56 -11.26 -0.07 4.04
C GLU A 56 -12.54 -0.09 4.86
N LYS A 57 -12.45 0.28 6.15
CA LYS A 57 -13.63 0.33 7.00
C LYS A 57 -14.61 1.24 6.28
N SER A 58 -15.73 0.65 5.86
CA SER A 58 -16.79 1.39 5.16
C SER A 58 -17.12 2.64 5.97
N THR A 59 -17.38 3.76 5.31
CA THR A 59 -17.83 5.00 5.96
C THR A 59 -18.94 4.71 6.97
N ILE A 60 -19.82 3.74 6.68
CA ILE A 60 -20.88 3.26 7.58
C ILE A 60 -20.32 2.64 8.87
N GLN A 61 -19.28 1.80 8.78
CA GLN A 61 -18.64 1.19 9.96
C GLN A 61 -17.92 2.22 10.82
N GLN A 62 -17.30 3.24 10.20
CA GLN A 62 -16.69 4.34 10.93
C GLN A 62 -17.74 5.22 11.63
N LEU A 63 -18.91 5.46 11.01
CA LEU A 63 -20.03 6.16 11.65
C LEU A 63 -20.60 5.38 12.83
N ILE A 64 -20.71 4.06 12.73
CA ILE A 64 -21.19 3.20 13.84
C ILE A 64 -20.23 3.27 15.03
N GLU A 65 -18.92 3.16 14.79
CA GLU A 65 -17.90 3.28 15.83
C GLU A 65 -17.89 4.68 16.47
N LEU A 66 -18.14 5.73 15.66
CA LEU A 66 -18.31 7.10 16.15
C LEU A 66 -19.53 7.23 17.07
N SER A 67 -20.66 6.58 16.73
CA SER A 67 -21.87 6.60 17.56
C SER A 67 -21.69 5.85 18.88
N GLU A 68 -20.97 4.71 18.87
CA GLU A 68 -20.66 3.98 20.09
C GLU A 68 -19.75 4.78 21.03
N LEU A 69 -18.80 5.55 20.49
CA LEU A 69 -17.93 6.43 21.29
C LEU A 69 -18.69 7.63 21.89
N LYS A 70 -19.75 8.11 21.21
CA LYS A 70 -20.70 9.09 21.76
C LYS A 70 -21.52 8.47 22.89
N GLU A 71 -22.09 7.28 22.69
CA GLU A 71 -22.90 6.59 23.70
C GLU A 71 -22.10 6.25 24.97
N LYS A 72 -20.80 5.94 24.83
CA LYS A 72 -19.89 5.74 25.96
C LYS A 72 -19.50 7.02 26.71
N GLY A 73 -19.98 8.19 26.27
CA GLY A 73 -19.68 9.48 26.89
C GLY A 73 -18.23 9.94 26.71
N ILE A 74 -17.49 9.35 25.76
CA ILE A 74 -16.07 9.65 25.51
C ILE A 74 -15.94 10.87 24.59
N LEU A 75 -16.93 11.10 23.70
CA LEU A 75 -17.01 12.30 22.86
C LEU A 75 -18.13 13.23 23.31
N SER A 76 -17.83 14.53 23.32
CA SER A 76 -18.86 15.58 23.40
C SER A 76 -19.69 15.64 22.10
N GLU A 77 -20.91 16.15 22.17
CA GLU A 77 -21.80 16.27 21.01
C GLU A 77 -21.22 17.13 19.88
N ASP A 78 -20.42 18.13 20.24
CA ASP A 78 -19.75 19.01 19.28
C ASP A 78 -18.64 18.28 18.51
N GLU A 79 -17.86 17.45 19.21
CA GLU A 79 -16.78 16.66 18.60
C GLU A 79 -17.32 15.53 17.72
N PHE A 80 -18.45 14.93 18.11
CA PHE A 80 -19.16 13.95 17.32
C PHE A 80 -19.71 14.55 16.03
N ASN A 81 -20.36 15.72 16.10
CA ASN A 81 -20.92 16.38 14.92
C ASN A 81 -19.83 16.88 13.96
N ALA A 82 -18.70 17.36 14.48
CA ALA A 82 -17.56 17.75 13.66
C ALA A 82 -17.00 16.55 12.87
N LYS A 83 -16.74 15.42 13.55
CA LYS A 83 -16.23 14.19 12.90
C LYS A 83 -17.23 13.55 11.95
N LYS A 84 -18.53 13.58 12.28
CA LYS A 84 -19.59 13.07 11.40
C LYS A 84 -19.67 13.87 10.10
N ASN A 85 -19.59 15.20 10.17
CA ASN A 85 -19.62 16.06 8.99
C ASN A 85 -18.37 15.92 8.13
N ASP A 86 -17.21 15.69 8.74
CA ASP A 86 -15.97 15.40 8.03
C ASP A 86 -16.08 14.08 7.24
N LEU A 87 -16.60 13.03 7.90
CA LEU A 87 -16.83 11.70 7.30
C LEU A 87 -17.89 11.68 6.19
N LEU A 88 -18.86 12.60 6.20
CA LEU A 88 -19.92 12.70 5.18
C LEU A 88 -19.56 13.62 4.00
N LYS A 89 -18.51 14.44 4.14
CA LYS A 89 -18.01 15.33 3.08
C LYS A 89 -16.86 14.73 2.26
N MET A 90 -16.28 13.64 2.76
CA MET A 90 -15.22 12.86 2.12
C MET A 90 -15.77 11.94 1.03
#